data_AF-A0A536CGT8-F1
#
_entry.id   AF-A0A536CGT8-F1
#
_cell.length_a   1.000
_cell.length_b   1.000
_cell.length_c   1.000
_cell.angle_alpha   90.00
_cell.angle_beta   90.00
_cell.angle_gamma   90.00
#
_symmetry.space_group_name_H-M   'P 1'
#
loop_
_entity.id
_entity.type
_entity.pdbx_description
1 polymer ?
#
loop_
_entity_poly.entity_id
_entity_poly.type
_entity_poly.pdbx_seq_one_letter_code
_entity_poly.pdbx_strand_id
1 'polypeptide(L)'
;LVQLWGPRHHAYVVAARDLALFSLGRLPDEVGARRVAEDLAARLRAHLGRAKMTYGKAGSALGEHPNRIRYAGTTGTVLIRWDGARQATIWTVPPPEVDPSEARLELARRYLHIFGPTTAEAFAEWAGIGPQRGVAAFDGLRKWLTPVRTPVGDSWILTSDEPTFRAASGPAASARLLPSGDAYFLLQGRDRELLVPDASRRNALWTPRVWPGGVLVDGEIVGTWRRALGAVAIKTWRRLSRAARDALEAEAASLPLPGIQGRGVVSWDARRDP
;
A
#
# COMPACT_ATOMS: atom_id res chain seq x y z
N LEU A 1 -4.98 9.03 -14.18
CA LEU A 1 -4.29 8.61 -12.94
C LEU A 1 -3.17 9.61 -12.64
N VAL A 2 -2.81 9.79 -11.37
CA VAL A 2 -1.64 10.56 -10.91
C VAL A 2 -0.83 9.73 -9.93
N GLN A 3 0.45 10.07 -9.73
CA GLN A 3 1.24 9.49 -8.65
C GLN A 3 1.58 10.54 -7.60
N LEU A 4 1.55 10.12 -6.33
CA LEU A 4 1.95 10.94 -5.20
C LEU A 4 2.70 10.09 -4.17
N TRP A 5 3.33 10.75 -3.20
CA TRP A 5 3.71 10.09 -1.96
C TRP A 5 2.47 10.01 -1.04
N GLY A 6 1.82 8.85 -1.04
CA GLY A 6 0.63 8.55 -0.24
C GLY A 6 0.96 8.05 1.17
N PRO A 7 0.13 7.16 1.75
CA PRO A 7 0.35 6.53 3.05
C PRO A 7 1.82 6.12 3.31
N ARG A 8 2.34 6.50 4.48
CA ARG A 8 3.76 6.34 4.89
C ARG A 8 4.80 6.82 3.86
N HIS A 9 4.43 7.79 3.02
CA HIS A 9 5.24 8.33 1.93
C HIS A 9 5.67 7.31 0.86
N HIS A 10 4.96 6.19 0.73
CA HIS A 10 5.11 5.28 -0.40
C HIS A 10 4.55 5.90 -1.68
N ALA A 11 5.04 5.48 -2.84
CA ALA A 11 4.48 5.91 -4.12
C ALA A 11 3.13 5.22 -4.34
N TYR A 12 2.07 6.01 -4.47
CA TYR A 12 0.72 5.53 -4.79
C TYR A 12 0.32 6.01 -6.19
N VAL A 13 -0.44 5.18 -6.91
CA VAL A 13 -1.14 5.58 -8.13
C VAL A 13 -2.63 5.68 -7.81
N VAL A 14 -3.22 6.86 -8.04
CA VAL A 14 -4.63 7.13 -7.70
C VAL A 14 -5.34 7.82 -8.86
N ALA A 15 -6.68 7.84 -8.83
CA ALA A 15 -7.43 8.73 -9.70
C ALA A 15 -7.11 10.19 -9.35
N ALA A 16 -7.04 11.08 -10.35
CA ALA A 16 -6.66 12.48 -10.11
C ALA A 16 -7.61 13.17 -9.10
N ARG A 17 -8.91 12.84 -9.16
CA ARG A 17 -9.93 13.32 -8.22
C ARG A 17 -9.70 12.90 -6.76
N ASP A 18 -8.94 11.82 -6.54
CA ASP A 18 -8.66 11.28 -5.20
C ASP A 18 -7.34 11.81 -4.62
N LEU A 19 -6.67 12.74 -5.31
CA LEU A 19 -5.40 13.33 -4.87
C LEU A 19 -5.52 13.84 -3.42
N ALA A 20 -6.54 14.64 -3.14
CA ALA A 20 -6.79 15.23 -1.83
C ALA A 20 -6.90 14.18 -0.72
N LEU A 21 -7.53 13.04 -1.00
CA LEU A 21 -7.75 11.97 -0.01
C LEU A 21 -6.43 11.36 0.44
N PHE A 22 -5.54 11.05 -0.52
CA PHE A 22 -4.25 10.42 -0.24
C PHE A 22 -3.15 11.41 0.16
N SER A 23 -3.40 12.72 0.02
CA SER A 23 -2.52 13.79 0.50
C SER A 23 -3.06 14.44 1.79
N LEU A 24 -4.11 15.26 1.69
CA LEU A 24 -4.67 16.08 2.77
C LEU A 24 -5.26 15.22 3.88
N GLY A 25 -5.78 14.03 3.57
CA GLY A 25 -6.23 13.06 4.58
C GLY A 25 -5.13 12.66 5.57
N ARG A 26 -3.86 12.92 5.23
CA ARG A 26 -2.68 12.66 6.06
C ARG A 26 -1.93 13.94 6.45
N LEU A 27 -2.46 15.12 6.13
CA LEU A 27 -1.88 16.38 6.58
C LEU A 27 -1.84 16.39 8.11
N PRO A 28 -0.70 16.75 8.75
CA PRO A 28 -0.63 16.84 10.20
C PRO A 28 -1.57 17.92 10.75
N ASP A 29 -2.15 17.67 11.92
CA ASP A 29 -2.94 18.67 12.65
C ASP A 29 -2.05 19.50 13.57
N GLU A 30 -0.91 18.95 14.01
CA GLU A 30 0.02 19.65 14.88
C GLU A 30 0.61 20.86 14.15
N VAL A 31 0.42 22.06 14.71
CA VAL A 31 0.81 23.34 14.10
C VAL A 31 2.25 23.32 13.58
N GLY A 32 3.19 22.77 14.36
CA GLY A 32 4.59 22.68 13.97
C GLY A 32 4.82 21.77 12.76
N ALA A 33 4.27 20.55 12.78
CA ALA A 33 4.42 19.58 11.69
C ALA A 33 3.71 20.04 10.41
N ARG A 34 2.53 20.65 10.55
CA ARG A 34 1.78 21.25 9.45
C ARG A 34 2.55 22.39 8.80
N ARG A 35 3.09 23.31 9.62
CA ARG A 35 3.92 24.42 9.12
C ARG A 35 5.14 23.92 8.35
N VAL A 36 5.78 22.84 8.80
CA VAL A 36 6.91 22.24 8.06
C VAL A 36 6.47 21.73 6.68
N ALA A 37 5.33 21.04 6.59
CA ALA A 37 4.83 20.54 5.31
C ALA A 37 4.47 21.68 4.34
N GLU A 38 3.80 22.72 4.84
CA GLU A 38 3.37 23.89 4.08
C GLU A 38 4.57 24.77 3.64
N ASP A 39 5.55 25.01 4.52
CA ASP A 39 6.79 25.75 4.18
C ASP A 39 7.58 25.04 3.09
N LEU A 40 7.80 23.73 3.22
CA LEU A 40 8.50 22.94 2.21
C LEU A 40 7.76 22.97 0.86
N ALA A 41 6.44 22.87 0.88
CA ALA A 41 5.62 22.96 -0.33
C ALA A 41 5.75 24.35 -1.00
N ALA A 42 5.71 25.43 -0.22
CA ALA A 42 5.86 26.79 -0.72
C ALA A 42 7.25 27.03 -1.32
N ARG A 43 8.31 26.63 -0.63
CA ARG A 43 9.70 26.72 -1.10
C ARG A 43 9.93 25.89 -2.36
N LEU A 44 9.38 24.68 -2.43
CA LEU A 44 9.41 23.87 -3.65
C LEU A 44 8.69 24.55 -4.82
N ARG A 45 7.51 25.12 -4.58
CA ARG A 45 6.76 25.83 -5.62
C ARG A 45 7.52 27.04 -6.14
N ALA A 46 8.12 27.83 -5.25
CA ALA A 46 8.94 28.99 -5.61
C ALA A 46 10.18 28.58 -6.42
N HIS A 47 10.85 27.49 -6.03
CA HIS A 47 12.05 27.00 -6.72
C HIS A 47 11.74 26.33 -8.06
N LEU A 48 10.71 25.48 -8.13
CA LEU A 48 10.38 24.72 -9.34
C LEU A 48 9.64 25.55 -10.38
N GLY A 49 8.77 26.47 -9.96
CA GLY A 49 7.80 27.10 -10.85
C GLY A 49 7.00 26.03 -11.61
N ARG A 50 7.18 25.97 -12.95
CA ARG A 50 6.57 24.95 -13.82
C ARG A 50 7.50 23.78 -14.17
N ALA A 51 8.76 23.81 -13.71
CA ALA A 51 9.75 22.80 -14.02
C ALA A 51 9.49 21.48 -13.27
N LYS A 52 10.10 20.41 -13.77
CA LYS A 52 10.15 19.09 -13.13
C LYS A 52 11.60 18.74 -12.84
N MET A 53 11.87 18.10 -11.70
CA MET A 53 13.23 17.61 -11.38
C MET A 53 13.19 16.43 -10.41
N THR A 54 14.31 15.75 -10.20
CA THR A 54 14.37 14.69 -9.19
C THR A 54 14.27 15.26 -7.79
N TYR A 55 13.62 14.55 -6.87
CA TYR A 55 13.45 15.02 -5.48
C TYR A 55 14.79 15.20 -4.75
N GLY A 56 15.84 14.47 -5.14
CA GLY A 56 17.19 14.67 -4.62
C GLY A 56 17.80 16.01 -5.02
N LYS A 57 17.66 16.41 -6.30
CA LYS A 57 18.12 17.72 -6.78
C LYS A 57 17.33 18.85 -6.13
N ALA A 58 16.01 18.70 -6.00
CA ALA A 58 15.16 19.67 -5.32
C ALA A 58 15.55 19.83 -3.84
N GLY A 59 15.77 18.72 -3.13
CA GLY A 59 16.26 18.76 -1.74
C GLY A 59 17.57 19.52 -1.61
N SER A 60 18.58 19.16 -2.41
CA SER A 60 19.88 19.85 -2.41
C SER A 60 19.75 21.35 -2.71
N ALA A 61 18.93 21.74 -3.68
CA ALA A 61 18.74 23.15 -4.04
C ALA A 61 18.05 23.98 -2.94
N LEU A 62 17.23 23.32 -2.11
CA LEU A 62 16.56 23.94 -0.97
C LEU A 62 17.37 23.86 0.33
N GLY A 63 18.54 23.21 0.34
CA GLY A 63 19.30 22.95 1.57
C GLY A 63 18.63 21.91 2.48
N GLU A 64 17.78 21.05 1.93
CA GLU A 64 17.01 20.03 2.67
C GLU A 64 17.52 18.63 2.36
N HIS A 65 17.51 17.75 3.36
CA HIS A 65 17.70 16.33 3.10
C HIS A 65 16.58 15.82 2.16
N PRO A 66 16.88 15.07 1.07
CA PRO A 66 15.87 14.70 0.07
C PRO A 66 14.60 14.05 0.63
N ASN A 67 14.71 13.22 1.68
CA ASN A 67 13.53 12.59 2.28
C ASN A 67 12.58 13.59 2.97
N ARG A 68 13.06 14.77 3.39
CA ARG A 68 12.20 15.82 3.97
C ARG A 68 11.22 16.40 2.94
N ILE A 69 11.59 16.42 1.66
CA ILE A 69 10.72 16.86 0.56
C ILE A 69 9.40 16.07 0.51
N ARG A 70 9.40 14.82 1.00
CA ARG A 70 8.19 13.98 1.02
C ARG A 70 7.10 14.53 1.95
N TYR A 71 7.44 15.34 2.95
CA TYR A 71 6.47 15.98 3.84
C TYR A 71 5.60 17.00 3.09
N ALA A 72 6.14 17.70 2.09
CA ALA A 72 5.35 18.59 1.24
C ALA A 72 4.24 17.83 0.47
N GLY A 73 4.40 16.53 0.24
CA GLY A 73 3.40 15.68 -0.43
C GLY A 73 2.06 15.59 0.30
N THR A 74 2.01 15.79 1.62
CA THR A 74 0.74 15.76 2.38
C THR A 74 -0.13 16.99 2.11
N THR A 75 0.43 18.07 1.57
CA THR A 75 -0.33 19.29 1.21
C THR A 75 -1.14 19.14 -0.07
N GLY A 76 -0.96 18.04 -0.82
CA GLY A 76 -1.62 17.82 -2.11
C GLY A 76 -1.08 18.68 -3.25
N THR A 77 -0.06 19.51 -3.00
CA THR A 77 0.52 20.41 -4.00
C THR A 77 1.72 19.81 -4.73
N VAL A 78 2.18 18.62 -4.35
CA VAL A 78 3.36 17.96 -4.94
C VAL A 78 2.95 16.61 -5.52
N LEU A 79 3.17 16.46 -6.83
CA LEU A 79 3.02 15.19 -7.54
C LEU A 79 4.39 14.59 -7.87
N ILE A 80 4.39 13.28 -8.07
CA ILE A 80 5.59 12.54 -8.44
C ILE A 80 5.38 11.75 -9.74
N ARG A 81 6.49 11.34 -10.35
CA ARG A 81 6.55 10.23 -11.29
C ARG A 81 7.74 9.37 -10.92
N TRP A 82 7.46 8.12 -10.61
CA TRP A 82 8.48 7.09 -10.38
C TRP A 82 8.26 5.94 -11.36
N ASP A 83 9.33 5.53 -12.04
CA ASP A 83 9.34 4.46 -13.04
C ASP A 83 9.74 3.10 -12.44
N GLY A 84 9.86 3.01 -11.11
CA GLY A 84 10.30 1.81 -10.39
C GLY A 84 11.82 1.71 -10.24
N ALA A 85 12.59 2.63 -10.82
CA ALA A 85 14.03 2.73 -10.67
C ALA A 85 14.44 4.17 -10.30
N ARG A 86 15.67 4.36 -9.83
CA ARG A 86 16.26 5.69 -9.56
C ARG A 86 15.35 6.56 -8.65
N GLN A 87 15.63 7.87 -8.62
CA GLN A 87 14.86 8.84 -7.84
C GLN A 87 13.62 9.32 -8.61
N ALA A 88 12.51 9.50 -7.88
CA ALA A 88 11.28 10.05 -8.45
C ALA A 88 11.49 11.50 -8.96
N THR A 89 10.89 11.81 -10.10
CA THR A 89 10.72 13.19 -10.59
C THR A 89 9.51 13.82 -9.91
N ILE A 90 9.61 15.08 -9.53
CA ILE A 90 8.56 15.84 -8.83
C ILE A 90 8.24 17.15 -9.54
N TRP A 91 7.03 17.64 -9.33
CA TRP A 91 6.56 18.96 -9.76
C TRP A 91 5.42 19.43 -8.85
N THR A 92 5.10 20.72 -8.93
CA THR A 92 4.00 21.29 -8.14
C THR A 92 2.71 21.44 -8.93
N VAL A 93 1.58 21.38 -8.22
CA VAL A 93 0.22 21.59 -8.73
C VAL A 93 -0.53 22.53 -7.79
N PRO A 94 -1.65 23.14 -8.25
CA PRO A 94 -2.51 23.93 -7.37
C PRO A 94 -2.98 23.12 -6.15
N PRO A 95 -3.21 23.78 -5.00
CA PRO A 95 -3.74 23.10 -3.81
C PRO A 95 -5.14 22.54 -4.08
N PRO A 96 -5.45 21.32 -3.61
CA PRO A 96 -6.81 20.80 -3.68
C PRO A 96 -7.76 21.60 -2.77
N GLU A 97 -8.98 21.86 -3.24
CA GLU A 97 -10.04 22.55 -2.49
C GLU A 97 -10.90 21.52 -1.73
N VAL A 98 -10.30 20.84 -0.74
CA VAL A 98 -10.99 19.88 0.11
C VAL A 98 -10.53 20.09 1.55
N ASP A 99 -11.46 20.04 2.51
CA ASP A 99 -11.10 20.12 3.92
C ASP A 99 -10.26 18.88 4.34
N PRO A 100 -9.10 19.06 5.01
CA PRO A 100 -8.27 17.93 5.41
C PRO A 100 -8.95 16.90 6.31
N SER A 101 -9.92 17.31 7.15
CA SER A 101 -10.66 16.40 8.02
C SER A 101 -11.67 15.57 7.22
N GLU A 102 -12.37 16.18 6.26
CA GLU A 102 -13.25 15.46 5.33
C GLU A 102 -12.46 14.47 4.46
N ALA A 103 -11.31 14.91 3.94
CA ALA A 103 -10.41 14.05 3.17
C ALA A 103 -9.93 12.83 3.99
N ARG A 104 -9.67 13.02 5.29
CA ARG A 104 -9.26 11.94 6.20
C ARG A 104 -10.39 10.97 6.50
N LEU A 105 -11.62 11.47 6.73
CA LEU A 105 -12.79 10.62 6.95
C LEU A 105 -13.08 9.74 5.72
N GLU A 106 -12.99 10.31 4.53
CA GLU A 106 -13.18 9.55 3.29
C GLU A 106 -12.02 8.57 3.04
N LEU A 107 -10.77 8.95 3.35
CA LEU A 107 -9.64 8.02 3.31
C LEU A 107 -9.85 6.83 4.26
N ALA A 108 -10.33 7.08 5.49
CA ALA A 108 -10.65 6.03 6.47
C ALA A 108 -11.80 5.13 6.00
N ARG A 109 -12.86 5.70 5.43
CA ARG A 109 -13.97 4.94 4.85
C ARG A 109 -13.49 3.99 3.75
N ARG A 110 -12.68 4.48 2.81
CA ARG A 110 -12.13 3.63 1.74
C ARG A 110 -11.13 2.59 2.26
N TYR A 111 -10.36 2.93 3.30
CA TYR A 111 -9.50 1.97 3.99
C TYR A 111 -10.33 0.84 4.60
N LEU A 112 -11.39 1.16 5.35
CA LEU A 112 -12.32 0.16 5.91
C LEU A 112 -12.96 -0.72 4.83
N HIS A 113 -13.34 -0.13 3.69
CA HIS A 113 -13.94 -0.88 2.59
C HIS A 113 -12.99 -1.91 1.96
N ILE A 114 -11.72 -1.56 1.84
CA ILE A 114 -10.72 -2.40 1.15
C ILE A 114 -10.02 -3.36 2.11
N PHE A 115 -9.74 -2.93 3.34
CA PHE A 115 -8.91 -3.65 4.31
C PHE A 115 -9.66 -4.08 5.58
N GLY A 116 -10.97 -3.79 5.67
CA GLY A 116 -11.80 -4.24 6.78
C GLY A 116 -11.96 -5.78 6.78
N PRO A 117 -12.20 -6.39 7.96
CA PRO A 117 -12.32 -5.78 9.28
C PRO A 117 -11.00 -5.27 9.84
N THR A 118 -11.02 -4.09 10.47
CA THR A 118 -9.79 -3.43 10.94
C THR A 118 -10.03 -2.50 12.14
N THR A 119 -8.99 -1.84 12.64
CA THR A 119 -9.05 -0.92 13.79
C THR A 119 -8.58 0.49 13.45
N ALA A 120 -8.85 1.43 14.35
CA ALA A 120 -8.39 2.81 14.22
C ALA A 120 -6.85 2.90 14.25
N GLU A 121 -6.21 2.04 15.05
CA GLU A 121 -4.76 1.92 15.17
C GLU A 121 -4.14 1.40 13.88
N ALA A 122 -4.72 0.35 13.30
CA ALA A 122 -4.27 -0.22 12.02
C ALA A 122 -4.41 0.80 10.87
N PHE A 123 -5.51 1.54 10.83
CA PHE A 123 -5.69 2.66 9.89
C PHE A 123 -4.62 3.74 10.08
N ALA A 124 -4.35 4.16 11.32
CA ALA A 124 -3.34 5.18 11.61
C ALA A 124 -1.95 4.72 11.17
N GLU A 125 -1.60 3.47 11.46
CA GLU A 125 -0.32 2.87 11.05
C GLU A 125 -0.21 2.77 9.53
N TRP A 126 -1.26 2.30 8.84
CA TRP A 126 -1.31 2.23 7.38
C TRP A 126 -1.15 3.61 6.74
N ALA A 127 -1.94 4.59 7.19
CA ALA A 127 -1.90 5.96 6.69
C ALA A 127 -0.58 6.66 7.03
N GLY A 128 0.12 6.25 8.08
CA GLY A 128 1.31 6.94 8.59
C GLY A 128 0.94 8.26 9.27
N ILE A 129 -0.14 8.25 10.06
CA ILE A 129 -0.62 9.38 10.86
C ILE A 129 -0.55 9.03 12.35
N GLY A 130 -0.63 10.04 13.22
CA GLY A 130 -0.65 9.82 14.66
C GLY A 130 -1.89 9.03 15.11
N PRO A 131 -1.80 8.17 16.14
CA PRO A 131 -2.92 7.32 16.59
C PRO A 131 -4.21 8.07 16.89
N GLN A 132 -4.11 9.25 17.55
CA GLN A 132 -5.26 10.09 17.86
C GLN A 132 -6.06 10.50 16.61
N ARG A 133 -5.38 10.68 15.46
CA ARG A 133 -6.05 11.00 14.19
C ARG A 133 -6.81 9.81 13.62
N GLY A 134 -6.30 8.60 13.81
CA GLY A 134 -7.01 7.38 13.42
C GLY A 134 -8.28 7.19 14.26
N VAL A 135 -8.17 7.37 15.57
CA VAL A 135 -9.30 7.32 16.51
C VAL A 135 -10.36 8.35 16.12
N ALA A 136 -9.97 9.62 15.94
CA ALA A 136 -10.90 10.69 15.55
C ALA A 136 -11.63 10.40 14.22
N ALA A 137 -10.93 9.81 13.23
CA ALA A 137 -11.56 9.41 11.98
C ALA A 137 -12.59 8.29 12.17
N PHE A 138 -12.28 7.29 13.01
CA PHE A 138 -13.20 6.20 13.32
C PHE A 138 -14.39 6.68 14.16
N ASP A 139 -14.21 7.63 15.08
CA ASP A 139 -15.29 8.25 15.84
C ASP A 139 -16.21 9.05 14.93
N GLY A 140 -15.64 9.83 14.01
CA GLY A 140 -16.41 10.53 12.98
C GLY A 140 -17.22 9.58 12.09
N LEU A 141 -16.76 8.34 11.90
CA LEU A 141 -17.47 7.31 11.14
C LEU A 141 -18.41 6.43 11.97
N ARG A 142 -18.51 6.63 13.29
CA ARG A 142 -19.11 5.66 14.24
C ARG A 142 -20.48 5.12 13.85
N LYS A 143 -21.37 5.98 13.38
CA LYS A 143 -22.75 5.62 12.98
C LYS A 143 -22.85 4.77 11.71
N TRP A 144 -21.75 4.59 10.99
CA TRP A 144 -21.66 3.78 9.78
C TRP A 144 -20.75 2.56 9.96
N LEU A 145 -20.31 2.27 11.20
CA LEU A 145 -19.48 1.11 11.50
C LEU A 145 -20.27 0.07 12.28
N THR A 146 -20.07 -1.19 11.91
CA THR A 146 -20.56 -2.35 12.67
C THR A 146 -19.38 -2.99 13.42
N PRO A 147 -19.48 -3.21 14.75
CA PRO A 147 -18.44 -3.91 15.50
C PRO A 147 -18.43 -5.39 15.12
N VAL A 148 -17.24 -5.96 14.97
CA VAL A 148 -17.06 -7.38 14.68
C VAL A 148 -15.90 -7.96 15.49
N ARG A 149 -15.93 -9.27 15.72
CA ARG A 149 -14.83 -10.02 16.32
C ARG A 149 -14.08 -10.80 15.25
N THR A 150 -12.77 -10.65 15.20
CA THR A 150 -11.86 -11.43 14.35
C THR A 150 -10.99 -12.35 15.24
N PRO A 151 -10.27 -13.34 14.65
CA PRO A 151 -9.28 -14.12 15.39
C PRO A 151 -8.18 -13.29 16.06
N VAL A 152 -7.94 -12.07 15.57
CA VAL A 152 -6.87 -11.18 16.09
C VAL A 152 -7.40 -10.08 17.02
N GLY A 153 -8.72 -10.00 17.26
CA GLY A 153 -9.31 -9.06 18.20
C GLY A 153 -10.61 -8.43 17.75
N ASP A 154 -11.06 -7.43 18.51
CA ASP A 154 -12.19 -6.58 18.12
C ASP A 154 -11.82 -5.68 16.95
N SER A 155 -12.75 -5.47 16.04
CA SER A 155 -12.54 -4.71 14.82
C SER A 155 -13.84 -4.07 14.34
N TRP A 156 -13.74 -3.30 13.27
CA TRP A 156 -14.85 -2.61 12.63
C TRP A 156 -14.88 -2.94 11.14
N ILE A 157 -16.10 -3.03 10.62
CA ILE A 157 -16.39 -2.96 9.18
C ILE A 157 -17.29 -1.77 8.91
N LEU A 158 -17.38 -1.32 7.66
CA LEU A 158 -18.50 -0.48 7.26
C LEU A 158 -19.80 -1.30 7.36
N THR A 159 -20.84 -0.71 7.94
CA THR A 159 -22.16 -1.34 7.99
C THR A 159 -22.69 -1.67 6.60
N SER A 160 -22.37 -0.87 5.58
CA SER A 160 -22.73 -1.13 4.19
C SER A 160 -22.07 -2.40 3.61
N ASP A 161 -20.94 -2.84 4.17
CA ASP A 161 -20.18 -3.99 3.68
C ASP A 161 -20.59 -5.29 4.39
N GLU A 162 -21.35 -5.21 5.49
CA GLU A 162 -21.82 -6.39 6.25
C GLU A 162 -22.50 -7.45 5.37
N PRO A 163 -23.36 -7.11 4.39
CA PRO A 163 -23.95 -8.10 3.50
C PRO A 163 -22.90 -8.91 2.72
N THR A 164 -21.79 -8.30 2.30
CA THR A 164 -20.68 -8.97 1.60
C THR A 164 -19.99 -9.99 2.50
N PHE A 165 -19.80 -9.67 3.79
CA PHE A 165 -19.23 -10.61 4.77
C PHE A 165 -20.15 -11.79 5.09
N ARG A 166 -21.47 -11.60 4.99
CA ARG A 166 -22.46 -12.66 5.23
C ARG A 166 -22.76 -13.53 4.01
N ALA A 167 -22.39 -13.06 2.82
CA ALA A 167 -22.60 -13.81 1.59
C ALA A 167 -21.75 -15.09 1.59
N ALA A 168 -22.25 -16.14 0.92
CA ALA A 168 -21.45 -17.33 0.70
C ALA A 168 -20.22 -16.99 -0.14
N SER A 169 -19.04 -17.44 0.29
CA SER A 169 -17.81 -17.23 -0.45
C SER A 169 -17.91 -17.84 -1.85
N GLY A 170 -17.54 -17.06 -2.86
CA GLY A 170 -17.33 -17.59 -4.20
C GLY A 170 -16.15 -18.56 -4.27
N PRO A 171 -15.97 -19.27 -5.39
CA PRO A 171 -14.82 -20.15 -5.57
C PRO A 171 -13.52 -19.34 -5.50
N ALA A 172 -12.56 -19.82 -4.72
CA ALA A 172 -11.24 -19.20 -4.64
C ALA A 172 -10.52 -19.28 -5.99
N ALA A 173 -9.68 -18.30 -6.29
CA ALA A 173 -8.76 -18.40 -7.41
C ALA A 173 -7.79 -19.56 -7.17
N SER A 174 -7.62 -20.44 -8.17
CA SER A 174 -6.72 -21.59 -8.09
C SER A 174 -5.28 -21.18 -7.79
N ALA A 175 -4.80 -20.11 -8.44
CA ALA A 175 -3.50 -19.51 -8.15
C ALA A 175 -3.44 -18.03 -8.58
N ARG A 176 -2.71 -17.19 -7.81
CA ARG A 176 -2.30 -15.84 -8.20
C ARG A 176 -0.88 -15.52 -7.75
N LEU A 177 -0.15 -14.78 -8.57
CA LEU A 177 1.15 -14.20 -8.23
C LEU A 177 0.96 -12.71 -7.94
N LEU A 178 0.70 -12.39 -6.66
CA LEU A 178 0.40 -11.03 -6.22
C LEU A 178 1.69 -10.20 -6.20
N PRO A 179 1.76 -9.05 -6.90
CA PRO A 179 2.95 -8.21 -6.88
C PRO A 179 3.22 -7.61 -5.50
N SER A 180 4.46 -7.19 -5.27
CA SER A 180 4.82 -6.42 -4.07
C SER A 180 3.90 -5.19 -3.92
N GLY A 181 3.26 -5.05 -2.76
CA GLY A 181 2.35 -3.93 -2.49
C GLY A 181 0.93 -4.10 -3.05
N ASP A 182 0.56 -5.29 -3.52
CA ASP A 182 -0.82 -5.61 -3.85
C ASP A 182 -1.76 -5.37 -2.66
N ALA A 183 -2.94 -4.79 -2.91
CA ALA A 183 -3.90 -4.45 -1.87
C ALA A 183 -4.34 -5.68 -1.05
N TYR A 184 -4.32 -6.89 -1.64
CA TYR A 184 -4.69 -8.12 -0.93
C TYR A 184 -3.85 -8.37 0.33
N PHE A 185 -2.58 -7.95 0.36
CA PHE A 185 -1.69 -8.17 1.51
C PHE A 185 -1.00 -6.90 2.02
N LEU A 186 -1.52 -5.72 1.68
CA LEU A 186 -1.02 -4.42 2.14
C LEU A 186 -1.46 -4.08 3.58
N LEU A 187 -1.51 -5.09 4.45
CA LEU A 187 -1.87 -4.97 5.86
C LEU A 187 -0.68 -4.52 6.73
N GLN A 188 -0.98 -3.95 7.89
CA GLN A 188 -0.01 -3.51 8.89
C GLN A 188 -0.27 -4.18 10.25
N GLY A 189 0.71 -4.10 11.14
CA GLY A 189 0.59 -4.59 12.51
C GLY A 189 0.02 -6.01 12.61
N ARG A 190 -0.96 -6.15 13.50
CA ARG A 190 -1.58 -7.42 13.87
C ARG A 190 -2.49 -7.98 12.78
N ASP A 191 -3.05 -7.14 11.90
CA ASP A 191 -3.95 -7.58 10.82
C ASP A 191 -3.25 -8.55 9.85
N ARG A 192 -1.91 -8.51 9.76
CA ARG A 192 -1.11 -9.49 9.01
C ARG A 192 -1.30 -10.94 9.48
N GLU A 193 -1.66 -11.16 10.74
CA GLU A 193 -1.94 -12.48 11.29
C GLU A 193 -3.20 -13.11 10.69
N LEU A 194 -4.13 -12.31 10.18
CA LEU A 194 -5.34 -12.81 9.49
C LEU A 194 -5.00 -13.51 8.17
N LEU A 195 -3.96 -13.05 7.46
CA LEU A 195 -3.54 -13.65 6.18
C LEU A 195 -2.43 -14.69 6.35
N VAL A 196 -1.52 -14.49 7.30
CA VAL A 196 -0.38 -15.40 7.51
C VAL A 196 -0.16 -15.56 9.02
N PRO A 197 -0.78 -16.58 9.65
CA PRO A 197 -0.71 -16.79 11.11
C PRO A 197 0.69 -17.14 11.65
N ASP A 198 1.56 -17.72 10.83
CA ASP A 198 2.93 -18.08 11.21
C ASP A 198 3.89 -16.87 11.10
N ALA A 199 4.54 -16.53 12.21
CA ALA A 199 5.41 -15.35 12.29
C ALA A 199 6.65 -15.42 11.37
N SER A 200 7.22 -16.60 11.16
CA SER A 200 8.39 -16.76 10.27
C SER A 200 8.02 -16.51 8.81
N ARG A 201 6.84 -16.98 8.39
CA ARG A 201 6.26 -16.74 7.07
C ARG A 201 5.89 -15.28 6.88
N ARG A 202 5.35 -14.62 7.91
CA ARG A 202 5.14 -13.15 7.89
C ARG A 202 6.44 -12.40 7.63
N ASN A 203 7.51 -12.75 8.34
CA ASN A 203 8.82 -12.10 8.18
C ASN A 203 9.42 -12.31 6.77
N ALA A 204 9.09 -13.42 6.11
CA ALA A 204 9.50 -13.68 4.73
C ALA A 204 8.72 -12.83 3.70
N LEU A 205 7.44 -12.54 3.95
CA LEU A 205 6.57 -11.74 3.06
C LEU A 205 6.69 -10.22 3.31
N TRP A 206 6.63 -9.78 4.57
CA TRP A 206 6.72 -8.36 4.95
C TRP A 206 8.11 -8.00 5.45
N THR A 207 9.09 -8.02 4.54
CA THR A 207 10.48 -7.71 4.89
C THR A 207 10.70 -6.23 5.24
N PRO A 208 11.77 -5.86 5.96
CA PRO A 208 12.02 -4.46 6.32
C PRO A 208 12.35 -3.52 5.15
N ARG A 209 12.69 -4.06 3.96
CA ARG A 209 13.15 -3.26 2.81
C ARG A 209 12.24 -3.42 1.60
N VAL A 210 12.39 -4.53 0.88
CA VAL A 210 11.69 -4.80 -0.37
C VAL A 210 10.89 -6.08 -0.19
N TRP A 211 9.57 -5.92 -0.16
CA TRP A 211 8.67 -7.06 -0.05
C TRP A 211 8.74 -7.86 -1.36
N PRO A 212 8.89 -9.20 -1.30
CA PRO A 212 8.56 -10.03 -2.44
C PRO A 212 7.08 -9.92 -2.80
N GLY A 213 6.68 -10.55 -3.91
CA GLY A 213 5.28 -10.80 -4.18
C GLY A 213 4.75 -11.99 -3.35
N GLY A 214 3.44 -12.02 -3.13
CA GLY A 214 2.75 -13.13 -2.46
C GLY A 214 2.33 -14.22 -3.45
N VAL A 215 2.45 -15.48 -3.04
CA VAL A 215 1.95 -16.63 -3.82
C VAL A 215 0.62 -17.06 -3.20
N LEU A 216 -0.47 -16.82 -3.89
CA LEU A 216 -1.83 -17.16 -3.45
C LEU A 216 -2.27 -18.46 -4.13
N VAL A 217 -2.75 -19.43 -3.36
CA VAL A 217 -3.32 -20.69 -3.88
C VAL A 217 -4.55 -21.01 -3.04
N ASP A 218 -5.69 -21.18 -3.69
CA ASP A 218 -6.98 -21.48 -3.05
C ASP A 218 -7.34 -20.52 -1.90
N GLY A 219 -7.04 -19.22 -2.08
CA GLY A 219 -7.31 -18.17 -1.10
C GLY A 219 -6.23 -17.97 -0.02
N GLU A 220 -5.24 -18.87 0.05
CA GLU A 220 -4.20 -18.85 1.07
C GLU A 220 -2.86 -18.35 0.53
N ILE A 221 -2.16 -17.50 1.29
CA ILE A 221 -0.78 -17.15 0.94
C ILE A 221 0.12 -18.31 1.36
N VAL A 222 0.67 -19.01 0.36
CA VAL A 222 1.46 -20.23 0.55
C VAL A 222 2.96 -20.02 0.34
N GLY A 223 3.37 -18.80 0.03
CA GLY A 223 4.76 -18.51 -0.27
C GLY A 223 5.00 -17.11 -0.80
N THR A 224 6.20 -16.93 -1.33
CA THR A 224 6.66 -15.67 -1.92
C THR A 224 7.21 -15.90 -3.30
N TRP A 225 7.15 -14.88 -4.16
CA TRP A 225 7.81 -14.91 -5.45
C TRP A 225 8.64 -13.64 -5.69
N ARG A 226 9.67 -13.77 -6.52
CA ARG A 226 10.49 -12.66 -6.99
C ARG A 226 10.77 -12.83 -8.47
N ARG A 227 11.01 -11.72 -9.15
CA ARG A 227 11.63 -11.75 -10.48
C ARG A 227 13.15 -11.83 -10.31
N ALA A 228 13.78 -12.81 -10.95
CA ALA A 228 15.23 -12.98 -10.95
C ALA A 228 15.68 -13.46 -12.34
N LEU A 229 16.64 -12.76 -12.97
CA LEU A 229 17.33 -13.21 -14.19
C LEU A 229 16.43 -13.80 -15.30
N GLY A 230 15.35 -13.09 -15.66
CA GLY A 230 14.44 -13.56 -16.72
C GLY A 230 13.48 -14.68 -16.29
N ALA A 231 13.42 -15.00 -15.00
CA ALA A 231 12.52 -15.99 -14.43
C ALA A 231 11.70 -15.43 -13.25
N VAL A 232 10.62 -16.13 -12.93
CA VAL A 232 9.78 -16.01 -11.75
C VAL A 232 10.25 -17.06 -10.75
N ALA A 233 11.01 -16.64 -9.74
CA ALA A 233 11.45 -17.52 -8.66
C ALA A 233 10.34 -17.63 -7.61
N ILE A 234 9.79 -18.83 -7.42
CA ILE A 234 8.73 -19.14 -6.46
C ILE A 234 9.31 -19.95 -5.30
N LYS A 235 9.08 -19.48 -4.07
CA LYS A 235 9.39 -20.17 -2.83
C LYS A 235 8.10 -20.42 -2.05
N THR A 236 7.79 -21.69 -1.78
CA THR A 236 6.57 -22.11 -1.05
C THR A 236 6.92 -22.61 0.35
N TRP A 237 6.04 -22.37 1.32
CA TRP A 237 6.20 -22.84 2.71
C TRP A 237 5.62 -24.23 2.97
N ARG A 238 4.94 -24.81 1.97
CA ARG A 238 4.37 -26.16 2.01
C ARG A 238 4.52 -26.84 0.67
N ARG A 239 4.39 -28.17 0.64
CA ARG A 239 4.28 -28.93 -0.60
C ARG A 239 2.96 -28.60 -1.29
N LEU A 240 3.02 -28.24 -2.57
CA LEU A 240 1.85 -28.00 -3.41
C LEU A 240 1.46 -29.26 -4.19
N SER A 241 0.16 -29.37 -4.50
CA SER A 241 -0.35 -30.37 -5.44
C SER A 241 0.18 -30.08 -6.85
N ARG A 242 0.12 -31.08 -7.75
CA ARG A 242 0.49 -30.87 -9.15
C ARG A 242 -0.39 -29.81 -9.82
N ALA A 243 -1.70 -29.87 -9.59
CA ALA A 243 -2.65 -28.89 -10.12
C ALA A 243 -2.34 -27.45 -9.69
N ALA A 244 -1.98 -27.23 -8.41
CA ALA A 244 -1.60 -25.89 -7.92
C ALA A 244 -0.29 -25.39 -8.56
N ARG A 245 0.68 -26.27 -8.79
CA ARG A 245 1.91 -25.91 -9.52
C ARG A 245 1.62 -25.54 -10.97
N ASP A 246 0.84 -26.36 -11.66
CA ASP A 246 0.44 -26.12 -13.05
C ASP A 246 -0.30 -24.78 -13.17
N ALA A 247 -1.18 -24.45 -12.22
CA ALA A 247 -1.88 -23.17 -12.16
C ALA A 247 -0.95 -21.97 -11.92
N LEU A 248 0.05 -22.11 -11.04
CA LEU A 248 1.06 -21.06 -10.80
C LEU A 248 1.98 -20.84 -12.01
N GLU A 249 2.34 -21.91 -12.72
CA GLU A 249 3.12 -21.82 -13.96
C GLU A 249 2.32 -21.13 -15.08
N ALA A 250 1.01 -21.42 -15.18
CA ALA A 250 0.13 -20.74 -16.11
C ALA A 250 -0.03 -19.24 -15.77
N GLU A 251 -0.21 -18.90 -14.49
CA GLU A 251 -0.26 -17.51 -14.01
C GLU A 251 1.06 -16.78 -14.35
N ALA A 252 2.21 -17.39 -14.06
CA ALA A 252 3.53 -16.82 -14.35
C ALA A 252 3.73 -16.55 -15.85
N ALA A 253 3.26 -17.45 -16.72
CA ALA A 253 3.33 -17.30 -18.17
C ALA A 253 2.43 -16.18 -18.70
N SER A 254 1.38 -15.79 -17.96
CA SER A 254 0.48 -14.69 -18.33
C SER A 254 0.99 -13.31 -17.92
N LEU A 255 1.98 -13.23 -17.03
CA LEU A 255 2.51 -11.95 -16.56
C LEU A 255 3.22 -11.22 -17.71
N PRO A 256 2.95 -9.92 -17.93
CA PRO A 256 3.57 -9.13 -18.99
C PRO A 256 5.00 -8.71 -18.61
N LEU A 257 5.89 -9.68 -18.40
CA LEU A 257 7.27 -9.45 -17.95
C LEU A 257 8.23 -9.38 -19.16
N PRO A 258 8.87 -8.23 -19.42
CA PRO A 258 9.79 -8.08 -20.55
C PRO A 258 10.95 -9.08 -20.47
N GLY A 259 11.26 -9.78 -21.56
CA GLY A 259 12.38 -10.73 -21.63
C GLY A 259 12.09 -12.10 -20.99
N ILE A 260 10.83 -12.39 -20.65
CA ILE A 260 10.39 -13.70 -20.17
C ILE A 260 9.44 -14.28 -21.24
N GLN A 261 9.93 -15.20 -22.09
CA GLN A 261 9.13 -15.91 -23.09
C GLN A 261 9.49 -17.40 -23.10
N GLY A 262 8.47 -18.28 -23.14
CA GLY A 262 8.63 -19.74 -23.31
C GLY A 262 8.27 -20.59 -22.07
N ARG A 263 8.44 -21.91 -22.17
CA ARG A 263 8.35 -22.86 -21.04
C ARG A 263 9.66 -22.80 -20.23
N GLY A 264 9.57 -22.82 -18.89
CA GLY A 264 10.73 -22.70 -17.99
C GLY A 264 10.84 -21.37 -17.22
N VAL A 265 9.77 -20.57 -17.22
CA VAL A 265 9.70 -19.27 -16.54
C VAL A 265 9.77 -19.38 -15.02
N VAL A 266 9.40 -20.52 -14.44
CA VAL A 266 9.34 -20.69 -13.00
C VAL A 266 10.55 -21.46 -12.48
N SER A 267 11.27 -20.85 -11.54
CA SER A 267 12.28 -21.51 -10.71
C SER A 267 11.68 -21.82 -9.36
N TRP A 268 11.69 -23.10 -8.96
CA TRP A 268 11.18 -23.53 -7.66
C TRP A 268 12.32 -23.62 -6.64
N ASP A 269 12.34 -22.75 -5.65
CA ASP A 269 13.31 -22.84 -4.55
C ASP A 269 12.77 -23.77 -3.46
N ALA A 270 13.13 -25.04 -3.55
CA ALA A 270 12.77 -26.06 -2.58
C ALA A 270 13.75 -26.03 -1.39
N ARG A 271 13.58 -25.08 -0.47
CA ARG A 271 14.04 -25.37 0.91
C ARG A 271 12.99 -26.26 1.56
N ARG A 272 13.36 -27.53 1.76
CA ARG A 272 12.81 -28.32 2.86
C ARG A 272 13.22 -27.57 4.12
N ASP A 273 12.28 -27.00 4.87
CA ASP A 273 12.59 -26.68 6.26
C ASP A 273 12.92 -28.01 6.97
N PRO A 274 13.94 -28.04 7.83
CA PRO A 274 14.34 -29.23 8.58
C PRO A 274 13.22 -29.75 9.48
#